data_AF-A0A1D6K5L0-F1
#
_entry.id   AF-A0A1D6K5L0-F1
#
_cell.length_a   1.000
_cell.length_b   1.000
_cell.length_c   1.000
_cell.angle_alpha   90.00
_cell.angle_beta   90.00
_cell.angle_gamma   90.00
#
_symmetry.space_group_name_H-M   'P 1'
#
loop_
_entity.id
_entity.type
_entity.pdbx_description
1 polymer ?
#
loop_
_entity_poly.entity_id
_entity_poly.type
_entity_poly.pdbx_seq_one_letter_code
_entity_poly.pdbx_strand_id
1 'polypeptide(L)'
;MMTDDKGEPAPLPAEVAALYDAVFEQFDADHSGAVDRAEFHDEMRRIMLAVADGLGSQPLQVAVDDEGGSFLLEAAEHEAAGIAAKIEANRKAEAEAEAAK
;
A
#
# COMPACT_ATOMS: atom_id res chain seq x y z
N MET A 1 -47.08 -18.37 -4.05
CA MET A 1 -45.75 -18.38 -4.67
C MET A 1 -45.11 -17.08 -4.22
N MET A 2 -44.23 -17.15 -3.21
CA MET A 2 -43.55 -15.99 -2.65
C MET A 2 -42.53 -15.51 -3.69
N THR A 3 -42.66 -14.28 -4.14
CA THR A 3 -41.61 -13.63 -4.93
C THR A 3 -40.49 -13.27 -3.97
N ASP A 4 -39.31 -13.84 -4.20
CA ASP A 4 -38.06 -13.45 -3.55
C ASP A 4 -37.87 -11.94 -3.74
N ASP A 5 -38.18 -11.16 -2.70
CA ASP A 5 -37.70 -9.80 -2.51
C ASP A 5 -36.19 -9.90 -2.32
N LYS A 6 -35.47 -10.01 -3.44
CA LYS A 6 -34.01 -9.90 -3.45
C LYS A 6 -33.71 -8.48 -3.02
N GLY A 7 -33.46 -8.30 -1.72
CA GLY A 7 -33.18 -7.02 -1.09
C GLY A 7 -32.11 -6.24 -1.85
N GLU A 8 -32.57 -5.44 -2.81
CA GLU A 8 -31.74 -4.45 -3.45
C GLU A 8 -31.32 -3.48 -2.34
N PRO A 9 -30.01 -3.19 -2.24
CA PRO A 9 -29.54 -2.23 -1.25
C PRO A 9 -30.28 -0.92 -1.46
N ALA A 10 -30.70 -0.28 -0.36
CA ALA A 10 -31.37 1.01 -0.42
C ALA A 10 -30.54 1.95 -1.30
N PRO A 11 -31.17 2.70 -2.23
CA PRO A 11 -30.44 3.52 -3.19
C PRO A 11 -29.53 4.47 -2.43
N LEU A 12 -28.25 4.45 -2.81
CA LEU A 12 -27.26 5.35 -2.25
C LEU A 12 -27.71 6.79 -2.52
N PRO A 13 -27.38 7.75 -1.64
CA PRO A 13 -27.55 9.16 -1.95
C PRO A 13 -26.96 9.46 -3.33
N ALA A 14 -27.64 10.27 -4.14
CA ALA A 14 -27.27 10.48 -5.55
C ALA A 14 -25.80 10.93 -5.72
N GLU A 15 -25.27 11.69 -4.76
CA GLU A 15 -23.88 12.14 -4.73
C GLU A 15 -22.89 10.97 -4.57
N VAL A 16 -23.24 9.96 -3.77
CA VAL A 16 -22.43 8.77 -3.55
C VAL A 16 -22.47 7.87 -4.78
N ALA A 17 -23.64 7.72 -5.42
CA ALA A 17 -23.76 6.99 -6.68
C ALA A 17 -22.91 7.63 -7.78
N ALA A 18 -23.01 8.95 -7.97
CA ALA A 18 -22.21 9.68 -8.94
C ALA A 18 -20.69 9.57 -8.69
N LEU A 19 -20.27 9.50 -7.42
CA LEU A 19 -18.87 9.25 -7.08
C LEU A 19 -18.42 7.85 -7.49
N TYR A 20 -19.23 6.83 -7.22
CA TYR A 20 -18.92 5.46 -7.64
C TYR A 20 -18.85 5.34 -9.16
N ASP A 21 -19.80 5.95 -9.88
CA ASP A 21 -19.82 5.93 -11.34
C ASP A 21 -18.55 6.60 -11.91
N ALA A 22 -18.16 7.77 -11.39
CA ALA A 22 -16.95 8.46 -11.84
C ALA A 22 -15.66 7.68 -11.54
N VAL A 23 -15.60 7.00 -10.38
CA VAL A 23 -14.46 6.13 -10.05
C VAL A 23 -14.46 4.91 -10.97
N PHE A 24 -15.61 4.31 -11.23
CA PHE A 24 -15.72 3.14 -12.10
C PHE A 24 -15.31 3.47 -13.54
N GLU A 25 -15.78 4.59 -14.11
CA GLU A 25 -15.35 5.06 -15.43
C GLU A 25 -13.84 5.28 -15.54
N GLN A 26 -13.18 5.59 -14.43
CA GLN A 26 -11.72 5.73 -14.40
C GLN A 26 -10.99 4.39 -14.41
N PHE A 27 -11.59 3.34 -13.83
CA PHE A 27 -11.04 1.99 -13.79
C PHE A 27 -11.34 1.21 -15.09
N ASP A 28 -12.57 1.28 -15.62
CA ASP A 28 -13.02 0.64 -16.86
C ASP A 28 -12.54 1.45 -18.08
N ALA A 29 -11.24 1.34 -18.35
CA ALA A 29 -10.54 2.14 -19.35
C ALA A 29 -10.92 1.76 -20.78
N ASP A 30 -11.38 0.53 -21.00
CA ASP A 30 -11.87 0.06 -22.28
C ASP A 30 -13.40 0.24 -22.47
N HIS A 31 -14.09 0.74 -21.43
CA HIS A 31 -15.54 0.94 -21.40
C HIS A 31 -16.33 -0.33 -21.71
N SER A 32 -15.83 -1.49 -21.28
CA SER A 32 -16.51 -2.78 -21.41
C SER A 32 -17.70 -2.92 -20.45
N GLY A 33 -17.80 -2.06 -19.44
CA GLY A 33 -18.79 -2.12 -18.37
C GLY A 33 -18.37 -3.03 -17.22
N ALA A 34 -17.12 -3.47 -17.19
CA ALA A 34 -16.55 -4.29 -16.13
C ALA A 34 -15.09 -3.88 -15.89
N VAL A 35 -14.62 -4.00 -14.65
CA VAL A 35 -13.19 -3.81 -14.34
C VAL A 35 -12.50 -5.15 -14.36
N ASP A 36 -11.60 -5.34 -15.32
CA ASP A 36 -10.79 -6.54 -15.37
C ASP A 36 -9.57 -6.49 -14.43
N ARG A 37 -8.83 -7.60 -14.35
CA ARG A 37 -7.68 -7.71 -13.46
C ARG A 37 -6.53 -6.77 -13.86
N ALA A 38 -6.29 -6.58 -15.15
CA ALA A 38 -5.24 -5.72 -15.65
C ALA A 38 -5.59 -4.25 -15.39
N GLU A 39 -6.83 -3.85 -15.67
CA GLU A 39 -7.34 -2.51 -15.39
C GLU A 39 -7.24 -2.17 -13.90
N PHE A 40 -7.73 -3.06 -13.02
CA PHE A 40 -7.60 -2.88 -11.59
C PHE A 40 -6.14 -2.76 -11.15
N HIS A 41 -5.27 -3.64 -11.64
CA HIS A 41 -3.85 -3.61 -11.30
C HIS A 41 -3.19 -2.29 -11.72
N ASP A 42 -3.46 -1.84 -12.94
CA ASP A 42 -2.81 -0.66 -13.51
C ASP A 42 -3.30 0.64 -12.85
N GLU A 43 -4.60 0.73 -12.54
CA GLU A 43 -5.15 1.86 -11.79
C GLU A 43 -4.63 1.88 -10.35
N MET A 44 -4.65 0.72 -9.66
CA MET A 44 -4.11 0.63 -8.30
C MET A 44 -2.61 0.98 -8.25
N ARG A 45 -1.84 0.59 -9.27
CA ARG A 45 -0.44 0.98 -9.40
C ARG A 45 -0.28 2.49 -9.53
N ARG A 46 -1.12 3.16 -10.34
CA ARG A 46 -1.12 4.62 -10.48
C ARG A 46 -1.45 5.31 -9.16
N ILE A 47 -2.47 4.85 -8.45
CA ILE A 47 -2.86 5.37 -7.13
C ILE A 47 -1.69 5.24 -6.14
N MET A 48 -1.09 4.05 -6.04
CA MET A 48 0.01 3.81 -5.11
C MET A 48 1.25 4.66 -5.42
N LEU A 49 1.54 4.92 -6.70
CA LEU A 49 2.61 5.84 -7.09
C LEU A 49 2.32 7.28 -6.69
N ALA A 50 1.08 7.76 -6.89
CA ALA A 50 0.68 9.09 -6.46
C ALA A 50 0.73 9.23 -4.92
N VAL A 51 0.36 8.17 -4.19
CA VAL A 51 0.51 8.10 -2.74
C VAL A 51 1.99 8.17 -2.34
N ALA A 52 2.86 7.41 -3.02
CA ALA A 52 4.30 7.46 -2.77
C ALA A 52 4.90 8.85 -3.02
N ASP A 53 4.47 9.55 -4.08
CA ASP A 53 4.88 10.92 -4.38
C ASP A 53 4.37 11.91 -3.32
N GLY A 54 3.11 11.77 -2.89
CA GLY A 54 2.50 12.61 -1.85
C GLY A 54 3.07 12.38 -0.44
N LEU A 55 3.56 11.17 -0.13
CA LEU A 55 4.22 10.86 1.13
C LEU A 55 5.63 11.45 1.20
N GLY A 56 6.32 11.60 0.06
CA GLY A 56 7.68 12.14 0.00
C GLY A 56 8.65 11.39 0.91
N SER A 57 9.20 12.07 1.91
CA SER A 57 10.09 11.50 2.94
C SER A 57 9.42 11.29 4.30
N GLN A 58 8.09 11.37 4.37
CA GLN A 58 7.36 11.17 5.62
C GLN A 58 7.39 9.70 6.04
N PRO A 59 7.72 9.41 7.32
CA PRO A 59 7.72 8.04 7.81
C PRO A 59 6.29 7.49 7.86
N LEU A 60 6.09 6.31 7.26
CA LEU A 60 4.86 5.53 7.38
C LEU A 60 4.96 4.62 8.61
N GLN A 61 3.92 4.65 9.46
CA GLN A 61 3.78 3.69 10.57
C GLN A 61 2.82 2.58 10.15
N VAL A 62 3.32 1.34 10.15
CA VAL A 62 2.55 0.16 9.75
C VAL A 62 2.31 -0.70 10.98
N ALA A 63 1.06 -1.04 11.26
CA ALA A 63 0.71 -2.04 12.25
C ALA A 63 0.84 -3.43 11.62
N VAL A 64 1.62 -4.30 12.25
CA VAL A 64 1.81 -5.69 11.83
C VAL A 64 1.31 -6.61 12.93
N ASP A 65 0.70 -7.71 12.52
CA ASP A 65 0.30 -8.80 13.42
C ASP A 65 1.55 -9.45 14.03
N ASP A 66 1.50 -9.69 15.34
CA ASP A 66 2.57 -10.25 16.16
C ASP A 66 2.44 -11.77 16.35
N GLU A 67 1.38 -12.41 15.84
CA GLU A 67 1.14 -13.86 15.99
C GLU A 67 2.07 -14.78 15.15
N GLY A 68 3.10 -14.22 14.50
CA GLY A 68 4.10 -14.95 13.73
C GLY A 68 3.65 -15.27 12.30
N GLY A 69 4.59 -15.20 11.34
CA GLY A 69 4.31 -15.38 9.91
C GLY A 69 3.93 -14.10 9.16
N SER A 70 4.04 -12.93 9.80
CA SER A 70 3.93 -11.63 9.13
C SER A 70 5.20 -11.35 8.32
N PHE A 71 5.14 -11.51 7.00
CA PHE A 71 6.26 -11.21 6.10
C PHE A 71 6.77 -9.76 6.22
N LEU A 72 5.89 -8.82 6.57
CA LEU A 72 6.28 -7.42 6.77
C LEU A 72 7.11 -7.24 8.04
N LEU A 73 6.76 -7.95 9.12
CA LEU A 73 7.55 -7.93 10.35
C LEU A 73 8.92 -8.58 10.11
N GLU A 74 8.95 -9.75 9.47
CA GLU A 74 10.21 -10.45 9.13
C GLU A 74 11.14 -9.58 8.27
N ALA A 75 10.58 -8.91 7.25
CA ALA A 75 11.35 -8.01 6.39
C ALA A 75 11.89 -6.80 7.17
N ALA A 76 11.08 -6.22 8.07
CA ALA A 76 11.49 -5.09 8.90
C ALA A 76 12.62 -5.46 9.87
N GLU A 77 12.53 -6.61 10.53
CA GLU A 77 13.57 -7.12 11.43
C GLU A 77 14.88 -7.38 10.69
N HIS A 78 14.81 -7.99 9.49
CA HIS A 78 15.98 -8.23 8.66
C HIS A 78 16.69 -6.92 8.25
N GLU A 79 15.94 -5.92 7.79
CA GLU A 79 16.52 -4.63 7.41
C GLU A 79 17.09 -3.88 8.62
N ALA A 80 16.40 -3.92 9.77
CA ALA A 80 16.89 -3.33 11.02
C ALA A 80 18.23 -3.94 11.47
N ALA A 81 18.38 -5.26 11.36
CA ALA A 81 19.64 -5.96 11.64
C ALA A 81 20.76 -5.52 10.68
N GLY A 82 20.44 -5.36 9.39
CA GLY A 82 21.40 -4.88 8.38
C GLY A 82 21.87 -3.44 8.64
N ILE A 83 20.96 -2.56 9.03
CA ILE A 83 21.28 -1.17 9.40
C ILE A 83 22.17 -1.14 10.65
N ALA A 84 21.83 -1.91 11.69
CA ALA A 84 22.61 -1.98 12.91
C ALA A 84 24.06 -2.44 12.64
N ALA A 85 24.24 -3.49 11.84
CA ALA A 85 25.56 -4.00 11.47
C ALA A 85 26.39 -2.96 10.69
N LYS A 86 25.77 -2.21 9.78
CA LYS A 86 26.44 -1.12 9.04
C LYS A 86 26.89 0.01 9.96
N ILE A 87 26.04 0.40 10.93
CA ILE A 87 26.38 1.45 11.90
C ILE A 87 27.58 1.02 12.75
N GLU A 88 27.61 -0.25 13.20
CA GLU A 88 28.72 -0.77 13.99
C GLU A 88 30.03 -0.82 13.18
N ALA A 89 29.95 -1.27 11.91
CA ALA A 89 31.10 -1.29 11.01
C ALA A 89 31.67 0.12 10.76
N ASN A 90 30.81 1.11 10.50
CA ASN A 90 31.24 2.50 10.32
C ASN A 90 31.91 3.06 11.58
N ARG A 91 31.33 2.83 12.76
CA ARG A 91 31.93 3.30 14.03
C ARG A 91 33.30 2.67 14.27
N LYS A 92 33.47 1.39 13.94
CA LYS A 92 34.75 0.70 14.04
C LYS A 92 35.79 1.29 13.07
N ALA A 93 35.39 1.53 11.82
CA ALA A 93 36.26 2.14 10.81
C ALA A 93 36.68 3.57 11.21
N GLU A 94 35.77 4.37 11.78
CA GLU A 94 36.07 5.71 12.28
C GLU A 94 37.06 5.68 13.46
N ALA A 95 36.88 4.75 14.40
CA ALA A 95 37.80 4.59 15.53
C ALA A 95 39.20 4.11 15.12
N GLU A 96 39.29 3.22 14.13
CA GLU A 96 40.57 2.76 13.56
C GLU A 96 41.27 3.87 12.78
N ALA A 97 40.53 4.70 12.04
CA ALA A 97 41.07 5.86 11.34
C ALA A 97 41.57 6.95 12.30
N GLU A 98 40.90 7.13 13.45
CA GLU A 98 41.32 8.07 14.49
C GLU A 98 42.56 7.57 15.26
N ALA A 99 42.65 6.26 15.52
CA ALA A 99 43.82 5.66 16.17
C ALA A 99 45.09 5.62 15.30
N ALA A 100 44.95 5.79 13.97
CA ALA A 100 46.05 5.83 13.02
C ALA A 100 46.60 7.24 12.73
N LYS A 101 46.07 8.28 13.40
CA LYS A 101 46.44 9.68 13.23
C LYS A 101 47.28 10.20 14.40
#